data_AF-A0A1I4AYD2-F1
#
_entry.id   AF-A0A1I4AYD2-F1
#
_cell.length_a   1.000
_cell.length_b   1.000
_cell.length_c   1.000
_cell.angle_alpha   90.00
_cell.angle_beta   90.00
_cell.angle_gamma   90.00
#
_symmetry.space_group_name_H-M   'P 1'
#
loop_
_entity.id
_entity.type
_entity.pdbx_description
1 polymer ?
#
loop_
_entity_poly.entity_id
_entity_poly.type
_entity_poly.pdbx_seq_one_letter_code
_entity_poly.pdbx_strand_id
1 'polypeptide(L)'
;MMQWLKRTWFVWLSLGIVSALVAPRLIDAGAARRQPPATPAQAVAPRFVVRDPSGTAIGWLNIKYPRTIRENEEGVLEAEYTTGDARWKAGSTSVAVPDPYGYGSVQPPAGMKVELSGADLALTPTPTHAFDVQRIAATGVERVKWIVSPKTEGDHVLLVRFNVSPATFKAIPISANGEAQGSDPQILLPVRVFTIYGVPKATVLIAKGGAGLASFLLTLPAAFVLFERVFRKTPKARPRRKRADGPAR
;
A
#
# COMPACT_ATOMS: atom_id res chain seq x y z
N MET A 1 27.93 33.91 38.89
CA MET A 1 28.01 32.79 37.92
C MET A 1 27.01 31.66 38.18
N MET A 2 26.91 31.10 39.39
CA MET A 2 26.09 29.89 39.65
C MET A 2 24.57 30.06 39.45
N GLN A 3 24.01 31.26 39.69
CA GLN A 3 22.58 31.52 39.46
C GLN A 3 22.19 31.66 37.99
N TRP A 4 23.13 32.12 37.14
CA TRP A 4 22.90 32.25 35.70
C TRP A 4 22.88 30.88 35.01
N LEU A 5 23.74 29.97 35.48
CA LEU A 5 23.79 28.58 35.02
C LEU A 5 22.53 27.79 35.43
N LYS A 6 22.00 28.02 36.64
CA LYS A 6 20.73 27.41 37.08
C LYS A 6 19.55 27.91 36.25
N ARG A 7 19.47 29.22 35.98
CA ARG A 7 18.39 29.80 35.14
C ARG A 7 18.41 29.26 33.72
N THR A 8 19.58 29.20 33.09
CA THR A 8 19.71 28.61 31.74
C THR A 8 19.38 27.13 31.75
N TRP A 9 19.80 26.38 32.77
CA TRP A 9 19.46 24.97 32.90
C TRP A 9 17.94 24.72 33.00
N PHE A 10 17.22 25.50 33.80
CA PHE A 10 15.75 25.39 33.89
C PHE A 10 15.03 25.75 32.58
N VAL A 11 15.56 26.70 31.81
CA VAL A 11 15.01 27.07 30.49
C VAL A 11 15.20 25.93 29.47
N TRP A 12 16.35 25.26 29.47
CA TRP A 12 16.57 24.11 28.59
C TRP A 12 15.73 22.89 29.02
N LEU A 13 15.51 22.71 30.31
CA LEU A 13 14.69 21.63 30.86
C LEU A 13 13.20 21.83 30.56
N SER A 14 12.70 23.07 30.68
CA SER A 14 11.33 23.41 30.29
C SER A 14 11.12 23.31 28.78
N LEU A 15 12.10 23.73 27.96
CA LEU A 15 12.05 23.57 26.51
C LEU A 15 12.04 22.10 26.07
N GLY A 16 12.80 21.24 26.77
CA GLY A 16 12.82 19.79 26.55
C GLY A 16 11.49 19.13 26.89
N ILE A 17 10.86 19.51 28.03
CA ILE A 17 9.55 18.99 28.44
C ILE A 17 8.45 19.45 27.47
N VAL A 18 8.46 20.72 27.06
CA VAL A 18 7.49 21.24 26.08
C VAL A 18 7.66 20.53 24.73
N SER A 19 8.89 20.33 24.26
CA SER A 19 9.15 19.60 23.01
C SER A 19 8.70 18.14 23.09
N ALA A 20 8.91 17.46 24.23
CA ALA A 20 8.49 16.07 24.43
C ALA A 20 6.97 15.89 24.52
N LEU A 21 6.23 16.90 25.00
CA LEU A 21 4.77 16.84 25.12
C LEU A 21 4.03 17.35 23.87
N VAL A 22 4.61 18.31 23.15
CA VAL A 22 3.97 18.93 21.99
C VAL A 22 4.28 18.18 20.68
N ALA A 23 5.50 17.64 20.53
CA ALA A 23 5.88 16.92 19.31
C ALA A 23 5.01 15.68 19.01
N PRO A 24 4.63 14.82 19.99
CA PRO A 24 3.77 13.67 19.72
C PRO A 24 2.37 14.10 19.25
N ARG A 25 1.82 15.18 19.83
CA ARG A 25 0.46 15.66 19.50
C ARG A 25 0.35 16.34 18.15
N LEU A 26 1.42 16.96 17.65
CA LEU A 26 1.46 17.51 16.30
C LEU A 26 1.59 16.41 15.24
N ILE A 27 2.22 15.28 15.56
CA ILE A 27 2.31 14.12 14.66
C ILE A 27 0.95 13.40 14.57
N ASP A 28 0.24 13.23 15.68
CA ASP A 28 -1.12 12.67 15.70
C ASP A 28 -2.14 13.57 14.97
N ALA A 29 -2.03 14.89 15.12
CA ALA A 29 -2.90 15.83 14.41
C ALA A 29 -2.66 15.83 12.89
N GLY A 30 -1.43 15.52 12.44
CA GLY A 30 -1.10 15.33 11.04
C GLY A 30 -1.61 14.01 10.46
N ALA A 31 -1.63 12.94 11.26
CA ALA A 31 -2.14 11.63 10.87
C ALA A 31 -3.69 11.61 10.77
N ALA A 32 -4.38 12.31 11.67
CA ALA A 32 -5.84 12.39 11.70
C ALA A 32 -6.44 13.24 10.55
N ARG A 33 -5.63 14.04 9.85
CA ARG A 33 -6.07 14.87 8.71
C ARG A 33 -6.07 14.15 7.37
N ARG A 34 -5.64 12.88 7.32
CA ARG A 34 -5.89 12.01 6.17
C ARG A 34 -7.33 11.54 6.24
N GLN A 35 -8.20 12.39 5.71
CA GLN A 35 -9.53 12.01 5.24
C GLN A 35 -9.43 10.63 4.57
N PRO A 36 -10.20 9.61 4.99
CA PRO A 36 -10.34 8.42 4.17
C PRO A 36 -10.78 8.91 2.78
N PRO A 37 -10.15 8.43 1.69
CA PRO A 37 -10.54 8.87 0.36
C PRO A 37 -12.04 8.65 0.23
N ALA A 38 -12.75 9.71 -0.15
CA ALA A 38 -14.19 9.72 -0.33
C ALA A 38 -14.60 8.44 -1.06
N THR A 39 -15.59 7.73 -0.51
CA THR A 39 -16.20 6.56 -1.12
C THR A 39 -16.43 6.87 -2.60
N PRO A 40 -15.68 6.26 -3.54
CA PRO A 40 -15.86 6.61 -4.94
C PRO A 40 -17.29 6.22 -5.30
N ALA A 41 -18.01 7.19 -5.87
CA ALA A 41 -19.29 6.98 -6.55
C ALA A 41 -19.22 5.67 -7.32
N GLN A 42 -20.18 4.77 -7.07
CA GLN A 42 -20.30 3.40 -7.60
C GLN A 42 -19.39 3.17 -8.82
N ALA A 43 -18.13 2.81 -8.55
CA ALA A 43 -17.16 2.68 -9.61
C ALA A 43 -17.59 1.48 -10.43
N VAL A 44 -17.95 1.70 -11.69
CA VAL A 44 -18.28 0.62 -12.62
C VAL A 44 -17.09 -0.33 -12.60
N ALA A 45 -17.33 -1.64 -12.41
CA ALA A 45 -16.23 -2.59 -12.36
C ALA A 45 -15.55 -2.64 -13.74
N PRO A 46 -14.21 -2.71 -13.80
CA PRO A 46 -13.51 -2.91 -15.08
C PRO A 46 -14.01 -4.22 -15.70
N ARG A 47 -14.27 -4.18 -17.01
CA ARG A 47 -14.83 -5.34 -17.72
C ARG A 47 -14.40 -5.38 -19.17
N PHE A 48 -14.45 -6.55 -19.78
CA PHE A 48 -14.37 -6.70 -21.23
C PHE A 48 -15.73 -7.00 -21.81
N VAL A 49 -16.02 -6.44 -22.98
CA VAL A 49 -17.17 -6.82 -23.81
C VAL A 49 -16.68 -7.78 -24.87
N VAL A 50 -17.35 -8.92 -25.03
CA VAL A 50 -17.14 -9.77 -26.20
C VAL A 50 -18.16 -9.40 -27.26
N ARG A 51 -17.66 -9.07 -28.44
CA ARG A 51 -18.48 -8.84 -29.64
C ARG A 51 -18.23 -9.92 -30.66
N ASP A 52 -19.31 -10.32 -31.32
CA ASP A 52 -19.27 -11.21 -32.46
C ASP A 52 -18.79 -10.49 -33.74
N PRO A 53 -18.64 -11.20 -34.87
CA PRO A 53 -18.23 -10.57 -36.13
C PRO A 53 -19.23 -9.54 -36.68
N SER A 54 -20.50 -9.58 -36.25
CA SER A 54 -21.52 -8.60 -36.62
C SER A 54 -21.48 -7.32 -35.75
N GLY A 55 -20.66 -7.33 -34.69
CA GLY A 55 -20.51 -6.23 -33.74
C GLY A 55 -21.49 -6.30 -32.57
N THR A 56 -22.35 -7.32 -32.50
CA THR A 56 -23.28 -7.56 -31.40
C THR A 56 -22.53 -8.05 -30.16
N ALA A 57 -22.86 -7.48 -29.00
CA ALA A 57 -22.29 -7.93 -27.72
C ALA A 57 -22.93 -9.26 -27.30
N ILE A 58 -22.08 -10.26 -27.02
CA ILE A 58 -22.52 -11.63 -26.71
C ILE A 58 -22.19 -12.07 -25.28
N GLY A 59 -21.45 -11.24 -24.54
CA GLY A 59 -21.07 -11.51 -23.17
C GLY A 59 -20.05 -10.52 -22.62
N TRP A 60 -19.75 -10.67 -21.35
CA TRP A 60 -18.93 -9.74 -20.58
C TRP A 60 -17.99 -10.50 -19.65
N LEU A 61 -16.72 -10.08 -19.57
CA LEU A 61 -15.79 -10.52 -18.53
C LEU A 61 -15.71 -9.42 -17.47
N ASN A 62 -16.31 -9.65 -16.31
CA ASN A 62 -16.25 -8.74 -15.17
C ASN A 62 -15.01 -9.04 -14.32
N ILE A 63 -14.27 -8.00 -13.95
CA ILE A 63 -13.05 -8.14 -13.14
C ILE A 63 -13.23 -7.43 -11.81
N LYS A 64 -13.14 -8.21 -10.74
CA LYS A 64 -13.04 -7.71 -9.37
C LYS A 64 -11.62 -7.92 -8.91
N TYR A 65 -11.00 -6.87 -8.40
CA TYR A 65 -9.60 -6.93 -8.00
C TYR A 65 -9.36 -6.06 -6.76
N PRO A 66 -8.32 -6.37 -5.98
CA PRO A 66 -7.98 -5.62 -4.79
C PRO A 66 -7.25 -4.33 -5.20
N ARG A 67 -7.91 -3.18 -5.09
CA ARG A 67 -7.26 -1.87 -5.35
C ARG A 67 -6.19 -1.51 -4.32
N THR A 68 -6.35 -2.05 -3.12
CA THR A 68 -5.46 -1.82 -1.98
C THR A 68 -5.18 -3.14 -1.29
N ILE A 69 -3.91 -3.45 -1.04
CA ILE A 69 -3.45 -4.65 -0.33
C ILE A 69 -2.52 -4.21 0.80
N ARG A 70 -2.54 -4.89 1.93
CA ARG A 70 -1.52 -4.67 2.98
C ARG A 70 -0.33 -5.57 2.68
N GLU A 71 0.91 -5.12 2.95
CA GLU A 71 2.13 -5.87 2.58
C GLU A 71 2.14 -7.34 3.06
N ASN A 72 1.50 -7.64 4.19
CA ASN A 72 1.40 -9.00 4.75
C ASN A 72 0.03 -9.67 4.53
N GLU A 73 -0.80 -9.11 3.67
CA GLU A 73 -2.10 -9.67 3.31
C GLU A 73 -2.13 -10.06 1.83
N GLU A 74 -3.02 -10.99 1.52
CA GLU A 74 -3.28 -11.41 0.16
C GLU A 74 -4.55 -10.75 -0.35
N GLY A 75 -4.49 -10.28 -1.60
CA GLY A 75 -5.66 -9.82 -2.32
C GLY A 75 -6.28 -10.94 -3.14
N VAL A 76 -7.56 -10.83 -3.48
CA VAL A 76 -8.23 -11.78 -4.38
C VAL A 76 -8.69 -11.05 -5.64
N LEU A 77 -8.19 -11.51 -6.78
CA LEU A 77 -8.73 -11.17 -8.09
C LEU A 77 -9.72 -12.23 -8.53
N GLU A 78 -10.89 -11.81 -8.96
CA GLU A 78 -11.93 -12.66 -9.54
C GLU A 78 -12.25 -12.16 -10.94
N ALA A 79 -12.21 -13.08 -11.91
CA ALA A 79 -12.73 -12.84 -13.25
C ALA A 79 -13.98 -13.71 -13.46
N GLU A 80 -15.08 -13.06 -13.82
CA GLU A 80 -16.36 -13.71 -14.07
C GLU A 80 -16.79 -13.43 -15.49
N TYR A 81 -16.90 -14.48 -16.31
CA TYR A 81 -17.50 -14.37 -17.63
C TYR A 81 -19.00 -14.64 -17.54
N THR A 82 -19.82 -13.75 -18.09
CA THR A 82 -21.26 -13.94 -18.24
C THR A 82 -21.68 -13.83 -19.70
N THR A 83 -22.55 -14.73 -20.15
CA THR A 83 -23.22 -14.59 -21.45
C THR A 83 -24.20 -13.42 -21.40
N GLY A 84 -24.32 -12.68 -22.50
CA GLY A 84 -25.35 -11.65 -22.63
C GLY A 84 -26.74 -12.26 -22.83
N ASP A 85 -27.70 -11.42 -23.24
CA ASP A 85 -29.08 -11.84 -23.55
C ASP A 85 -29.16 -12.79 -24.77
N ALA A 86 -28.08 -12.85 -25.57
CA ALA A 86 -27.93 -13.75 -26.70
C ALA A 86 -27.62 -15.18 -26.22
N ARG A 87 -28.52 -16.13 -26.51
CA ARG A 87 -28.27 -17.55 -26.27
C ARG A 87 -27.23 -18.08 -27.24
N TRP A 88 -26.23 -18.77 -26.70
CA TRP A 88 -25.21 -19.43 -27.51
C TRP A 88 -25.78 -20.71 -28.10
N LYS A 89 -25.53 -20.95 -29.39
CA LYS A 89 -25.87 -22.24 -30.00
C LYS A 89 -25.00 -23.33 -29.40
N ALA A 90 -25.60 -24.23 -28.61
CA ALA A 90 -24.94 -25.44 -28.17
C ALA A 90 -24.82 -26.41 -29.36
N GLY A 91 -23.59 -26.79 -29.70
CA GLY A 91 -23.31 -27.71 -30.82
C GLY A 91 -22.86 -27.01 -32.09
N SER A 92 -21.68 -27.41 -32.57
CA SER A 92 -21.15 -27.07 -33.89
C SER A 92 -21.98 -27.78 -34.97
N THR A 93 -23.06 -27.18 -35.43
CA THR A 93 -23.64 -27.55 -36.72
C THR A 93 -24.02 -26.31 -37.51
N SER A 94 -23.43 -26.23 -38.70
CA SER A 94 -23.49 -25.17 -39.71
C SER A 94 -24.87 -25.02 -40.36
N VAL A 95 -25.95 -25.20 -39.61
CA VAL A 95 -27.31 -25.00 -40.10
C VAL A 95 -27.94 -23.88 -39.29
N ALA A 96 -28.27 -22.79 -39.97
CA ALA A 96 -29.11 -21.74 -39.43
C ALA A 96 -30.51 -22.30 -39.21
N VAL A 97 -30.72 -23.04 -38.12
CA VAL A 97 -32.06 -23.31 -37.60
C VAL A 97 -32.52 -22.00 -36.98
N PRO A 98 -33.58 -21.35 -37.51
CA PRO A 98 -34.16 -20.17 -36.90
C PRO A 98 -34.69 -20.59 -35.53
N ASP A 99 -34.31 -19.86 -34.48
CA ASP A 99 -34.87 -20.08 -33.15
C ASP A 99 -36.36 -19.69 -33.23
N PRO A 100 -37.31 -20.62 -32.97
CA PRO A 100 -38.75 -20.36 -33.13
C PRO A 100 -39.28 -19.27 -32.19
N TYR A 101 -38.46 -18.81 -31.23
CA TYR A 101 -38.83 -17.79 -30.23
C TYR A 101 -38.24 -16.40 -30.51
N GLY A 102 -37.58 -16.17 -31.64
CA GLY A 102 -37.08 -14.85 -32.04
C GLY A 102 -35.87 -14.34 -31.24
N TYR A 103 -35.28 -15.16 -30.38
CA TYR A 103 -33.99 -14.86 -29.75
C TYR A 103 -32.87 -15.09 -30.77
N GLY A 104 -32.08 -14.05 -31.05
CA GLY A 104 -30.91 -14.17 -31.91
C GLY A 104 -29.93 -15.18 -31.34
N SER A 105 -29.81 -16.33 -32.00
CA SER A 105 -28.89 -17.39 -31.58
C SER A 105 -27.51 -17.11 -32.16
N VAL A 106 -26.52 -16.92 -31.30
CA VAL A 106 -25.17 -16.51 -31.71
C VAL A 106 -24.19 -17.67 -31.60
N GLN A 107 -23.26 -17.73 -32.55
CA GLN A 107 -22.17 -18.70 -32.51
C GLN A 107 -21.23 -18.37 -31.35
N PRO A 108 -20.98 -19.30 -30.41
CA PRO A 108 -20.01 -19.06 -29.36
C PRO A 108 -18.59 -18.92 -29.94
N PRO A 109 -17.70 -18.13 -29.29
CA PRO A 109 -16.29 -18.13 -29.61
C PRO A 109 -15.69 -19.54 -29.49
N ALA A 110 -14.68 -19.86 -30.30
CA ALA A 110 -14.00 -21.16 -30.23
C ALA A 110 -13.12 -21.28 -28.97
N GLY A 111 -12.61 -20.16 -28.46
CA GLY A 111 -11.76 -20.14 -27.29
C GLY A 111 -11.76 -18.78 -26.62
N MET A 112 -11.63 -18.80 -25.30
CA MET A 112 -11.56 -17.61 -24.46
C MET A 112 -10.50 -17.85 -23.39
N LYS A 113 -9.54 -16.93 -23.28
CA LYS A 113 -8.42 -17.06 -22.35
C LYS A 113 -8.09 -15.74 -21.70
N VAL A 114 -7.99 -15.73 -20.38
CA VAL A 114 -7.50 -14.59 -19.62
C VAL A 114 -6.07 -14.82 -19.17
N GLU A 115 -5.24 -13.81 -19.32
CA GLU A 115 -3.84 -13.78 -18.92
C GLU A 115 -3.62 -12.60 -17.98
N LEU A 116 -2.90 -12.83 -16.90
CA LEU A 116 -2.57 -11.82 -15.90
C LEU A 116 -1.06 -11.59 -15.88
N SER A 117 -0.64 -10.37 -15.61
CA SER A 117 0.77 -10.03 -15.44
C SER A 117 0.95 -8.89 -14.45
N GLY A 118 1.91 -9.02 -13.55
CA GLY A 118 2.34 -7.94 -12.65
C GLY A 118 3.77 -8.24 -12.20
N ALA A 119 4.71 -7.34 -12.50
CA ALA A 119 6.14 -7.58 -12.26
C ALA A 119 6.44 -7.89 -10.78
N ASP A 120 5.78 -7.16 -9.88
CA ASP A 120 6.00 -7.22 -8.43
C ASP A 120 4.83 -7.87 -7.66
N LEU A 121 3.91 -8.51 -8.38
CA LEU A 121 2.78 -9.24 -7.83
C LEU A 121 2.96 -10.74 -8.08
N ALA A 122 2.96 -11.55 -7.02
CA ALA A 122 2.83 -12.99 -7.15
C ALA A 122 1.36 -13.33 -7.42
N LEU A 123 1.12 -14.18 -8.42
CA LEU A 123 -0.22 -14.56 -8.87
C LEU A 123 -0.36 -16.07 -8.79
N THR A 124 -1.32 -16.53 -8.00
CA THR A 124 -1.54 -17.96 -7.74
C THR A 124 -3.03 -18.30 -7.90
N PRO A 125 -3.43 -19.35 -8.64
CA PRO A 125 -2.60 -20.27 -9.42
C PRO A 125 -1.94 -19.58 -10.63
N THR A 126 -1.33 -20.34 -11.54
CA THR A 126 -0.73 -19.82 -12.78
C THR A 126 -1.58 -18.70 -13.38
N PRO A 127 -1.00 -17.55 -13.77
CA PRO A 127 -1.72 -16.34 -14.18
C PRO A 127 -2.34 -16.45 -15.58
N THR A 128 -2.92 -17.60 -15.91
CA THR A 128 -3.57 -17.88 -17.17
C THR A 128 -4.71 -18.85 -16.92
N HIS A 129 -5.89 -18.54 -17.44
CA HIS A 129 -7.05 -19.42 -17.37
C HIS A 129 -7.77 -19.48 -18.72
N ALA A 130 -8.05 -20.69 -19.18
CA ALA A 130 -8.86 -20.94 -20.38
C ALA A 130 -10.28 -21.28 -19.92
N PHE A 131 -11.25 -20.51 -20.42
CA PHE A 131 -12.65 -20.72 -20.12
C PHE A 131 -13.20 -21.91 -20.91
N ASP A 132 -14.07 -22.69 -20.26
CA ASP A 132 -14.78 -23.77 -20.92
C ASP A 132 -16.03 -23.21 -21.61
N VAL A 133 -15.91 -23.00 -22.93
CA VAL A 133 -16.98 -22.45 -23.76
C VAL A 133 -18.24 -23.32 -23.69
N GLN A 134 -18.11 -24.65 -23.62
CA GLN A 134 -19.26 -25.55 -23.58
C GLN A 134 -19.98 -25.44 -22.24
N ARG A 135 -19.22 -25.36 -21.15
CA ARG A 135 -19.77 -25.09 -19.83
C ARG A 135 -20.50 -23.75 -19.81
N ILE A 136 -19.88 -22.68 -20.31
CA ILE A 136 -20.48 -21.34 -20.37
C ILE A 136 -21.75 -21.33 -21.22
N ALA A 137 -21.77 -22.04 -22.36
CA ALA A 137 -22.97 -22.15 -23.18
C ALA A 137 -24.14 -22.81 -22.42
N ALA A 138 -23.84 -23.73 -21.49
CA ALA A 138 -24.84 -24.42 -20.67
C ALA A 138 -25.27 -23.63 -19.42
N THR A 139 -24.33 -22.98 -18.72
CA THR A 139 -24.58 -22.32 -17.43
C THR A 139 -24.79 -20.81 -17.54
N GLY A 140 -24.35 -20.20 -18.65
CA GLY A 140 -24.31 -18.76 -18.86
C GLY A 140 -23.24 -18.01 -18.07
N VAL A 141 -22.48 -18.69 -17.20
CA VAL A 141 -21.49 -18.07 -16.32
C VAL A 141 -20.34 -19.00 -15.97
N GLU A 142 -19.14 -18.43 -15.89
CA GLU A 142 -17.96 -19.08 -15.33
C GLU A 142 -17.13 -18.09 -14.52
N ARG A 143 -16.57 -18.56 -13.39
CA ARG A 143 -15.75 -17.76 -12.47
C ARG A 143 -14.41 -18.41 -12.24
N VAL A 144 -13.38 -17.59 -12.13
CA VAL A 144 -12.03 -17.99 -11.74
C VAL A 144 -11.43 -16.96 -10.79
N LYS A 145 -10.64 -17.45 -9.84
CA LYS A 145 -10.03 -16.63 -8.79
C LYS A 145 -8.52 -16.82 -8.76
N TRP A 146 -7.82 -15.72 -8.51
CA TRP A 146 -6.40 -15.69 -8.23
C TRP A 146 -6.15 -14.97 -6.92
N ILE A 147 -5.16 -15.46 -6.21
CA ILE A 147 -4.53 -14.82 -5.07
C ILE A 147 -3.45 -13.89 -5.63
N VAL A 148 -3.48 -12.63 -5.20
CA VAL A 148 -2.53 -11.59 -5.54
C VAL A 148 -1.74 -11.25 -4.29
N SER A 149 -0.48 -11.65 -4.24
CA SER A 149 0.39 -11.42 -3.09
C SER A 149 1.49 -10.43 -3.48
N PRO A 150 1.58 -9.25 -2.83
CA PRO A 150 2.58 -8.26 -3.18
C PRO A 150 3.96 -8.66 -2.67
N LYS A 151 5.02 -8.37 -3.45
CA LYS A 151 6.40 -8.60 -3.02
C LYS A 151 7.01 -7.40 -2.31
N THR A 152 6.52 -6.20 -2.61
CA THR A 152 7.07 -4.92 -2.14
C THR A 152 5.95 -3.92 -1.88
N GLU A 153 6.17 -3.00 -0.94
CA GLU A 153 5.31 -1.83 -0.73
C GLU A 153 5.39 -0.87 -1.94
N GLY A 154 4.28 -0.23 -2.29
CA GLY A 154 4.24 0.77 -3.37
C GLY A 154 2.99 0.69 -4.24
N ASP A 155 2.98 1.51 -5.29
CA ASP A 155 1.94 1.50 -6.32
C ASP A 155 2.36 0.54 -7.43
N HIS A 156 1.55 -0.49 -7.66
CA HIS A 156 1.76 -1.57 -8.62
C HIS A 156 0.72 -1.53 -9.73
N VAL A 157 1.02 -2.17 -10.86
CA VAL A 157 0.10 -2.31 -11.98
C VAL A 157 -0.09 -3.78 -12.31
N LEU A 158 -1.35 -4.21 -12.30
CA LEU A 158 -1.77 -5.53 -12.75
C LEU A 158 -2.39 -5.41 -14.15
N LEU A 159 -1.77 -6.06 -15.13
CA LEU A 159 -2.27 -6.16 -16.48
C LEU A 159 -3.19 -7.38 -16.60
N VAL A 160 -4.39 -7.15 -17.12
CA VAL A 160 -5.33 -8.22 -17.49
C VAL A 160 -5.51 -8.19 -18.99
N ARG A 161 -5.20 -9.30 -19.65
CA ARG A 161 -5.42 -9.49 -21.07
C ARG A 161 -6.49 -10.54 -21.29
N PHE A 162 -7.45 -10.26 -22.17
CA PHE A 162 -8.52 -11.21 -22.48
C PHE A 162 -8.57 -11.53 -23.97
N ASN A 163 -8.04 -12.69 -24.33
CA ASN A 163 -7.97 -13.15 -25.71
C ASN A 163 -9.22 -13.98 -26.05
N VAL A 164 -9.84 -13.68 -27.18
CA VAL A 164 -10.99 -14.41 -27.73
C VAL A 164 -10.64 -14.89 -29.13
N SER A 165 -10.94 -16.16 -29.42
CA SER A 165 -10.73 -16.77 -30.73
C SER A 165 -12.05 -17.26 -31.34
N PRO A 166 -12.18 -17.28 -32.67
CA PRO A 166 -11.24 -16.71 -33.65
C PRO A 166 -11.18 -15.17 -33.62
N ALA A 167 -10.18 -14.56 -34.25
CA ALA A 167 -9.93 -13.11 -34.23
C ALA A 167 -11.06 -12.23 -34.82
N THR A 168 -12.07 -12.86 -35.43
CA THR A 168 -13.32 -12.24 -35.87
C THR A 168 -14.19 -11.81 -34.68
N PHE A 169 -14.05 -12.47 -33.52
CA PHE A 169 -14.57 -11.97 -32.25
C PHE A 169 -13.62 -10.94 -31.66
N LYS A 170 -14.17 -9.94 -30.97
CA LYS A 170 -13.39 -8.87 -30.33
C LYS A 170 -13.71 -8.80 -28.84
N ALA A 171 -12.65 -8.79 -28.02
CA ALA A 171 -12.74 -8.40 -26.62
C ALA A 171 -12.37 -6.92 -26.49
N ILE A 172 -13.33 -6.09 -26.10
CA ILE A 172 -13.16 -4.64 -25.96
C ILE A 172 -13.07 -4.29 -24.47
N PRO A 173 -11.95 -3.74 -24.00
CA PRO A 173 -11.83 -3.29 -22.61
C PRO A 173 -12.72 -2.08 -22.34
N ILE A 174 -13.46 -2.12 -21.24
CA ILE A 174 -14.21 -1.01 -20.68
C ILE A 174 -13.64 -0.69 -19.31
N SER A 175 -13.23 0.58 -19.14
CA SER A 175 -12.66 1.11 -17.92
C SER A 175 -13.68 1.17 -16.77
N ALA A 176 -13.17 1.41 -15.57
CA ALA A 176 -13.99 1.60 -14.37
C ALA A 176 -14.92 2.83 -14.41
N ASN A 177 -14.84 3.65 -15.47
CA ASN A 177 -15.67 4.82 -15.72
C ASN A 177 -16.68 4.59 -16.87
N GLY A 178 -16.79 3.37 -17.39
CA GLY A 178 -17.72 3.03 -18.47
C GLY A 178 -17.24 3.35 -19.89
N GLU A 179 -16.08 4.00 -20.04
CA GLU A 179 -15.49 4.31 -21.35
C GLU A 179 -14.65 3.15 -21.89
N ALA A 180 -14.73 2.89 -23.20
CA ALA A 180 -13.90 1.91 -23.87
C ALA A 180 -12.43 2.40 -23.92
N GLN A 181 -11.49 1.55 -23.49
CA GLN A 181 -10.06 1.91 -23.43
C GLN A 181 -9.33 1.73 -24.77
N GLY A 182 -10.01 1.26 -25.81
CA GLY A 182 -9.45 1.03 -27.14
C GLY A 182 -9.77 -0.35 -27.68
N SER A 183 -9.02 -0.77 -28.71
CA SER A 183 -9.18 -2.07 -29.38
C SER A 183 -8.21 -3.15 -28.90
N ASP A 184 -7.19 -2.78 -28.11
CA ASP A 184 -6.26 -3.74 -27.52
C ASP A 184 -6.99 -4.50 -26.40
N PRO A 185 -7.00 -5.85 -26.39
CA PRO A 185 -7.70 -6.65 -25.38
C PRO A 185 -7.01 -6.64 -24.01
N GLN A 186 -6.64 -5.47 -23.49
CA GLN A 186 -5.86 -5.31 -22.26
C GLN A 186 -6.44 -4.20 -21.37
N ILE A 187 -6.42 -4.41 -20.06
CA ILE A 187 -6.76 -3.42 -19.04
C ILE A 187 -5.61 -3.37 -18.02
N LEU A 188 -5.21 -2.16 -17.66
CA LEU A 188 -4.26 -1.90 -16.57
C LEU A 188 -5.03 -1.56 -15.29
N LEU A 189 -4.77 -2.32 -14.23
CA LEU A 189 -5.44 -2.22 -12.94
C LEU A 189 -4.43 -1.75 -11.88
N PRO A 190 -4.57 -0.54 -11.33
CA PRO A 190 -3.67 -0.03 -10.30
C PRO A 190 -3.93 -0.71 -8.94
N VAL A 191 -2.88 -1.21 -8.30
CA VAL A 191 -2.92 -1.88 -7.00
C VAL A 191 -1.97 -1.17 -6.05
N ARG A 192 -2.47 -0.57 -4.97
CA ARG A 192 -1.65 0.09 -3.96
C ARG A 192 -1.36 -0.86 -2.80
N VAL A 193 -0.09 -1.07 -2.49
CA VAL A 193 0.36 -1.86 -1.34
C VAL A 193 0.86 -0.93 -0.26
N PHE A 194 0.37 -1.10 0.97
CA PHE A 194 0.75 -0.25 2.09
C PHE A 194 1.05 -1.05 3.36
N THR A 195 1.93 -0.52 4.19
CA THR A 195 2.21 -1.01 5.54
C THR A 195 1.44 -0.19 6.58
N ILE A 196 0.77 -0.87 7.53
CA ILE A 196 0.13 -0.19 8.66
C ILE A 196 1.16 0.19 9.73
N TYR A 197 2.22 -0.60 9.89
CA TYR A 197 3.29 -0.33 10.85
C TYR A 197 4.42 0.49 10.23
N GLY A 198 4.06 1.61 9.60
CA GLY A 198 5.00 2.68 9.35
C GLY A 198 5.29 3.39 10.66
N VAL A 199 6.17 2.87 11.52
CA VAL A 199 7.05 3.79 12.25
C VAL A 199 8.06 4.21 11.19
N PRO A 200 8.03 5.45 10.68
CA PRO A 200 9.05 5.89 9.75
C PRO A 200 10.40 5.52 10.32
N LYS A 201 11.31 4.93 9.54
CA LYS A 201 12.68 4.67 9.99
C LYS A 201 13.31 5.95 10.59
N ALA A 202 12.87 7.12 10.13
CA ALA A 202 13.13 8.42 10.72
C ALA A 202 12.69 8.55 12.19
N THR A 203 11.49 8.12 12.56
CA THR A 203 10.97 8.20 13.94
C THR A 203 11.73 7.27 14.89
N VAL A 204 12.14 6.08 14.44
CA VAL A 204 13.04 5.21 15.22
C VAL A 204 14.41 5.85 15.40
N LEU A 205 14.97 6.48 14.36
CA LEU A 205 16.23 7.23 14.47
C LEU A 205 16.12 8.44 15.39
N ILE A 206 15.02 9.19 15.32
CA ILE A 206 14.75 10.36 16.17
C ILE A 206 14.55 9.92 17.63
N ALA A 207 13.84 8.81 17.88
CA ALA A 207 13.67 8.26 19.22
C ALA A 207 15.02 7.77 19.80
N LYS A 208 15.84 7.09 18.99
CA LYS A 208 17.16 6.61 19.40
C LYS A 208 18.16 7.76 19.62
N GLY A 209 18.11 8.80 18.79
CA GLY A 209 18.88 10.03 18.95
C GLY A 209 18.43 10.85 20.16
N GLY A 210 17.12 10.94 20.40
CA GLY A 210 16.53 11.63 21.55
C GLY A 210 16.87 10.95 22.88
N ALA A 211 16.83 9.62 22.93
CA ALA A 211 17.26 8.86 24.10
C ALA A 211 18.76 9.06 24.40
N GLY A 212 19.62 9.06 23.37
CA GLY A 212 21.05 9.34 23.52
C GLY A 212 21.33 10.76 24.04
N LEU A 213 20.60 11.76 23.53
CA LEU A 213 20.76 13.16 23.96
C LEU A 213 20.26 13.38 25.40
N ALA A 214 19.16 12.73 25.79
CA ALA A 214 18.63 12.77 27.15
C ALA A 214 19.58 12.10 28.15
N SER A 215 20.16 10.94 27.82
CA SER A 215 21.18 10.29 28.64
C SER A 215 22.43 11.16 28.80
N PHE A 216 22.90 11.81 27.72
CA PHE A 216 24.04 12.73 27.80
C PHE A 216 23.75 13.92 28.74
N LEU A 217 22.57 14.56 28.61
CA LEU A 217 22.17 15.68 29.45
C LEU A 217 21.96 15.29 30.93
N LEU A 218 21.48 14.08 31.22
CA LEU A 218 21.34 13.57 32.58
C LEU A 218 22.67 13.18 33.23
N THR A 219 23.68 12.79 32.45
CA THR A 219 25.01 12.47 32.98
C THR A 219 25.91 13.69 33.22
N LEU A 220 25.62 14.83 32.57
CA LEU A 220 26.39 16.08 32.71
C LEU A 220 26.48 16.61 34.16
N PRO A 221 25.42 16.65 34.98
CA PRO A 221 25.50 17.05 36.38
C PRO A 221 26.40 16.13 37.22
N ALA A 222 26.35 14.81 36.99
CA ALA A 222 27.18 13.85 37.70
C ALA A 222 28.66 13.96 37.31
N ALA A 223 28.94 14.17 36.02
CA ALA A 223 30.28 14.42 35.51
C ALA A 223 30.86 15.74 36.06
N PHE A 224 30.04 16.79 36.20
CA PHE A 224 30.49 18.09 36.74
C PHE A 224 30.80 18.03 38.24
N VAL A 225 30.01 17.28 39.04
CA VAL A 225 30.27 17.07 40.46
C VAL A 225 31.54 16.25 40.68
N LEU A 226 31.78 15.22 39.86
CA LEU A 226 33.04 14.46 39.87
C LEU A 226 34.23 15.33 39.46
N PHE A 227 34.08 16.19 38.46
CA PHE A 227 35.13 17.11 38.02
C PHE A 227 35.49 18.14 39.09
N GLU A 228 34.51 18.75 39.77
CA GLU A 228 34.78 19.65 40.90
C GLU A 228 35.50 18.95 42.06
N ARG A 229 35.15 17.69 42.35
CA ARG A 229 35.74 16.92 43.45
C ARG A 229 37.18 16.47 43.17
N VAL A 230 37.52 16.22 41.91
CA VAL A 230 38.86 15.80 41.50
C VAL A 230 39.80 17.00 41.26
N PHE A 231 39.28 18.13 40.76
CA PHE A 231 40.12 19.27 40.35
C PHE A 231 40.13 20.48 41.30
N ARG A 232 39.31 20.53 42.37
CA ARG A 232 39.51 21.52 43.43
C ARG A 232 40.71 21.15 44.29
N LYS A 233 41.90 21.63 43.88
CA LYS A 233 43.06 21.78 44.76
C LYS A 233 42.63 22.62 45.98
N THR A 234 42.66 22.02 47.15
CA THR A 234 42.54 22.70 48.44
C THR A 234 43.52 23.87 48.48
N PRO A 235 43.07 25.12 48.75
CA PRO A 235 44.00 26.22 48.97
C PRO A 235 44.78 25.91 50.25
N LYS A 236 46.11 25.78 50.11
CA LYS A 236 47.04 25.61 51.24
C LYS A 236 46.83 26.74 52.24
N ALA A 237 46.43 26.39 53.46
CA ALA A 237 46.41 27.29 54.59
C ALA A 237 47.81 27.90 54.79
N ARG A 238 47.90 29.23 54.74
CA ARG A 238 49.12 29.98 55.03
C ARG A 238 49.49 29.76 56.52
N PRO A 239 50.71 29.28 56.86
CA PRO A 239 51.06 29.07 58.25
C PRO A 239 51.26 30.41 58.95
N ARG A 240 50.52 30.59 60.04
CA ARG A 240 50.59 31.71 60.98
C ARG A 240 51.95 31.68 61.67
N ARG A 241 52.86 32.60 61.33
CA ARG A 241 54.14 32.80 62.03
C ARG A 241 53.85 33.24 63.47
N LYS A 242 53.97 32.32 64.43
CA LYS A 242 54.29 32.65 65.82
C LYS A 242 55.79 32.97 65.86
N ARG A 243 56.17 34.21 66.16
CA ARG A 243 57.47 34.49 66.79
C ARG A 243 57.21 34.56 68.29
N ALA A 244 57.76 33.59 69.01
CA ALA A 244 57.96 33.64 70.45
C ALA A 244 59.41 34.07 70.71
N ASP A 245 59.63 34.63 71.88
CA ASP A 245 60.74 35.46 72.30
C ASP A 245 62.10 34.77 72.51
N GLY A 246 63.14 35.61 72.52
CA GLY A 246 64.35 35.49 73.36
C GLY A 246 65.69 35.31 72.60
N PRO A 247 66.87 35.70 73.16
CA PRO A 247 67.12 36.47 74.40
C PRO A 247 68.22 37.57 74.30
N ALA A 248 68.39 38.32 75.41
CA ALA A 248 69.60 38.97 75.93
C ALA A 248 70.32 40.07 75.12
N ARG A 249 70.21 41.32 75.59
CA ARG A 249 71.22 42.01 76.42
C ARG A 249 70.65 43.29 77.02
#